data_AF-A0AAE0ERW0-F1
#
_entry.id   AF-A0AAE0ERW0-F1
#
_cell.length_a   1.000
_cell.length_b   1.000
_cell.length_c   1.000
_cell.angle_alpha   90.00
_cell.angle_beta   90.00
_cell.angle_gamma   90.00
#
_symmetry.space_group_name_H-M   'P 1'
#
loop_
_entity.id
_entity.type
_entity.pdbx_description
1 polymer ?
#
loop_
_entity_poly.entity_id
_entity_poly.type
_entity_poly.pdbx_seq_one_letter_code
_entity_poly.pdbx_strand_id
1 'polypeptide(L)'
;MSELRNVIHIYRNCMRLADYIAMKQGGKEALRSQVRTSFKKNMQETNPELIEEHINSAIRGLSNYYVHESQVLARKDRGEPSPEQS
;
A
#
# COMPACT_ATOMS: atom_id res chain seq x y z
N MET A 1 -8.55 12.02 16.79
CA MET A 1 -7.67 11.85 15.61
C MET A 1 -8.31 10.84 14.67
N SER A 2 -8.41 11.13 13.37
CA SER A 2 -9.05 10.25 12.37
C SER A 2 -8.46 8.84 12.42
N GLU A 3 -9.31 7.80 12.53
CA GLU A 3 -8.90 6.39 12.65
C GLU A 3 -7.98 5.91 11.51
N LEU A 4 -8.03 6.58 10.37
CA LEU A 4 -7.21 6.31 9.18
C LEU A 4 -5.72 6.67 9.35
N ARG A 5 -5.38 7.56 10.30
CA ARG A 5 -3.99 7.97 10.57
C ARG A 5 -3.31 7.14 11.66
N ASN A 6 -4.01 6.19 12.26
CA ASN A 6 -3.42 5.30 13.25
C ASN A 6 -2.36 4.40 12.57
N VAL A 7 -1.11 4.47 13.03
CA VAL A 7 0.03 3.72 12.45
C VAL A 7 -0.22 2.21 12.42
N ILE A 8 -0.91 1.65 13.42
CA ILE A 8 -1.27 0.23 13.47
C ILE A 8 -2.26 -0.10 12.35
N HIS A 9 -3.22 0.78 12.08
CA HIS A 9 -4.16 0.60 10.97
C HIS A 9 -3.45 0.70 9.64
N ILE A 10 -2.56 1.68 9.45
CA ILE A 10 -1.77 1.81 8.20
C ILE A 10 -0.95 0.54 7.96
N TYR A 11 -0.23 0.06 8.98
CA TYR A 11 0.53 -1.20 8.89
C TYR A 11 -0.36 -2.37 8.45
N ARG A 12 -1.51 -2.57 9.12
CA ARG A 12 -2.45 -3.65 8.76
C ARG A 12 -2.97 -3.51 7.33
N ASN A 13 -3.25 -2.30 6.86
CA ASN A 13 -3.68 -2.05 5.49
C ASN A 13 -2.57 -2.39 4.48
N CYS A 14 -1.32 -1.97 4.73
CA CYS A 14 -0.18 -2.35 3.89
C CYS A 14 0.02 -3.87 3.84
N MET A 15 -0.14 -4.56 4.96
CA MET A 15 -0.04 -6.03 5.00
C MET A 15 -1.16 -6.73 4.22
N ARG A 16 -2.40 -6.24 4.31
CA ARG A 16 -3.53 -6.75 3.50
C ARG A 16 -3.30 -6.52 2.02
N LEU A 17 -2.79 -5.35 1.66
CA LEU A 17 -2.46 -5.03 0.28
C LEU A 17 -1.35 -5.96 -0.25
N ALA A 18 -0.29 -6.19 0.52
CA ALA A 18 0.76 -7.14 0.17
C ALA A 18 0.21 -8.55 -0.08
N ASP A 19 -0.70 -9.02 0.79
CA ASP A 19 -1.37 -10.31 0.61
C ASP A 19 -2.22 -10.34 -0.67
N TYR A 20 -2.96 -9.27 -0.96
CA TYR A 20 -3.78 -9.15 -2.17
C TYR A 20 -2.95 -9.17 -3.45
N ILE A 21 -1.88 -8.37 -3.51
CA ILE A 21 -0.93 -8.37 -4.64
C ILE A 21 -0.35 -9.77 -4.82
N ALA A 22 0.03 -10.42 -3.73
CA ALA A 22 0.61 -11.76 -3.78
C ALA A 22 -0.36 -12.84 -4.27
N MET A 23 -1.67 -12.69 -4.04
CA MET A 23 -2.68 -13.59 -4.61
C MET A 23 -2.74 -13.49 -6.13
N LYS A 24 -2.40 -12.33 -6.71
CA LYS A 24 -2.39 -12.11 -8.16
C LYS A 24 -1.06 -12.48 -8.82
N GLN A 25 0.06 -12.15 -8.17
CA GLN A 25 1.39 -12.18 -8.80
C GLN A 25 2.41 -13.08 -8.09
N GLY A 26 2.05 -13.67 -6.94
CA GLY A 26 2.97 -14.45 -6.10
C GLY A 26 3.85 -13.58 -5.20
N GLY A 27 4.86 -14.18 -4.55
CA GLY A 27 5.86 -13.42 -3.79
C GLY A 27 5.40 -12.87 -2.42
N LYS A 28 4.39 -13.50 -1.79
CA LYS A 28 3.80 -13.06 -0.51
C LYS A 28 4.82 -12.67 0.57
N GLU A 29 5.75 -13.56 0.88
CA GLU A 29 6.73 -13.31 1.95
C GLU A 29 7.68 -12.17 1.62
N ALA A 30 8.06 -12.01 0.34
CA ALA A 30 8.90 -10.89 -0.10
C ALA A 30 8.17 -9.55 0.09
N LEU A 31 6.91 -9.45 -0.36
CA LEU A 31 6.10 -8.24 -0.22
C LEU A 31 5.83 -7.90 1.26
N ARG A 32 5.46 -8.89 2.07
CA ARG A 32 5.29 -8.72 3.53
C ARG A 32 6.60 -8.30 4.20
N SER A 33 7.72 -8.88 3.79
CA SER A 33 9.04 -8.51 4.31
C SER A 33 9.38 -7.06 3.97
N GLN A 34 9.10 -6.58 2.76
CA GLN A 34 9.32 -5.18 2.41
C GLN A 34 8.51 -4.23 3.31
N VAL A 35 7.23 -4.50 3.52
CA VAL A 35 6.39 -3.71 4.44
C VAL A 35 6.98 -3.72 5.85
N ARG A 36 7.31 -4.90 6.38
CA ARG A 36 7.91 -5.03 7.73
C ARG A 36 9.23 -4.27 7.85
N THR A 37 10.11 -4.39 6.86
CA THR A 37 11.41 -3.70 6.86
C THR A 37 11.25 -2.19 6.89
N SER A 38 10.35 -1.63 6.08
CA SER A 38 10.10 -0.18 6.06
C SER A 38 9.58 0.33 7.41
N PHE A 39 8.64 -0.38 8.04
CA PHE A 39 8.13 0.01 9.36
C PHE A 39 9.20 -0.15 10.45
N LYS A 40 9.99 -1.23 10.42
CA LYS A 40 11.06 -1.47 11.40
C LYS A 40 12.16 -0.43 11.28
N LYS A 41 12.52 0.01 10.06
CA LYS A 41 13.55 1.03 9.83
C LYS A 41 13.23 2.35 10.53
N ASN A 42 11.96 2.74 10.53
CA ASN A 42 11.52 4.03 11.08
C ASN A 42 10.83 3.90 12.46
N MET A 43 10.92 2.74 13.13
CA MET A 43 10.15 2.47 14.35
C MET A 43 10.56 3.34 15.55
N GLN A 44 11.81 3.83 15.55
CA GLN A 44 12.37 4.67 16.61
C GLN A 44 12.37 6.16 16.20
N GLU A 45 11.70 6.52 15.12
CA GLU A 45 11.58 7.92 14.73
C GLU A 45 10.81 8.70 15.81
N THR A 46 11.35 9.83 16.23
CA THR A 46 10.77 10.70 17.25
C THR A 46 10.46 12.10 16.72
N ASN A 47 10.96 12.44 15.53
CA ASN A 47 10.64 13.72 14.90
C ASN A 47 9.19 13.70 14.39
N PRO A 48 8.31 14.58 14.89
CA PRO A 48 6.90 14.59 14.52
C PRO A 48 6.66 14.88 13.02
N GLU A 49 7.51 15.69 12.38
CA GLU A 49 7.38 16.03 10.96
C GLU A 49 7.70 14.82 10.08
N LEU A 50 8.75 14.06 10.43
CA LEU A 50 9.13 12.84 9.70
C LEU A 50 8.09 11.74 9.89
N ILE A 51 7.53 11.60 11.10
CA ILE A 51 6.43 10.65 11.36
C ILE A 51 5.23 10.96 10.46
N GLU A 52 4.81 12.23 10.39
CA GLU A 52 3.71 12.63 9.51
C GLU A 52 4.06 12.41 8.03
N GLU A 53 5.28 12.69 7.61
CA GLU A 53 5.72 12.41 6.23
C GLU A 53 5.63 10.91 5.90
N HIS A 54 6.07 10.04 6.80
CA HIS A 54 5.99 8.59 6.64
C HIS A 54 4.54 8.10 6.59
N ILE A 55 3.67 8.61 7.47
CA ILE A 55 2.24 8.31 7.48
C ILE A 55 1.60 8.73 6.16
N ASN A 56 1.84 9.96 5.71
CA ASN A 56 1.27 10.49 4.47
C ASN A 56 1.78 9.72 3.25
N SER A 57 3.06 9.34 3.24
CA SER A 57 3.65 8.53 2.18
C SER A 57 3.02 7.14 2.09
N ALA A 58 2.80 6.48 3.24
CA ALA A 58 2.14 5.18 3.28
C ALA A 58 0.67 5.25 2.83
N ILE A 59 -0.07 6.27 3.27
CA ILE A 59 -1.46 6.50 2.85
C ILE A 59 -1.52 6.73 1.33
N ARG A 60 -0.66 7.60 0.78
CA ARG A 60 -0.58 7.83 -0.68
C ARG A 60 -0.27 6.56 -1.44
N GLY A 61 0.67 5.74 -0.96
CA GLY A 61 0.98 4.44 -1.58
C GLY A 61 -0.23 3.51 -1.65
N LEU A 62 -0.98 3.39 -0.55
CA LEU A 62 -2.23 2.61 -0.50
C LEU A 62 -3.28 3.17 -1.48
N SER A 63 -3.53 4.48 -1.44
CA SER A 63 -4.50 5.14 -2.32
C SER A 63 -4.15 4.98 -3.79
N ASN A 64 -2.88 5.18 -4.16
CA ASN A 64 -2.41 5.04 -5.54
C ASN A 64 -2.64 3.63 -6.07
N TYR A 65 -2.34 2.61 -5.25
CA TYR A 65 -2.60 1.23 -5.66
C TYR A 65 -4.09 0.96 -5.85
N TYR A 66 -4.95 1.36 -4.89
CA TYR A 66 -6.38 1.11 -5.01
C TYR A 66 -7.02 1.84 -6.19
N VAL A 67 -6.59 3.08 -6.48
CA VAL A 67 -7.02 3.81 -7.68
C VAL A 67 -6.59 3.06 -8.93
N HIS A 68 -5.32 2.69 -9.03
CA HIS A 68 -4.82 1.91 -10.17
C HIS A 68 -5.60 0.60 -10.36
N GLU A 69 -5.79 -0.17 -9.29
CA GLU A 69 -6.53 -1.43 -9.32
C GLU A 69 -7.99 -1.23 -9.74
N SER A 70 -8.66 -0.19 -9.22
CA SER A 70 -10.03 0.13 -9.65
C SER A 70 -10.11 0.49 -11.14
N GLN A 71 -9.11 1.19 -11.68
CA GLN A 71 -9.04 1.52 -13.10
C GLN A 71 -8.84 0.25 -13.94
N VAL A 72 -7.97 -0.66 -13.50
CA VAL A 72 -7.74 -1.96 -14.16
C VAL A 72 -9.03 -2.78 -14.20
N LEU A 73 -9.74 -2.90 -13.07
CA LEU A 73 -11.00 -3.62 -13.00
C LEU A 73 -12.08 -3.00 -13.89
N ALA A 74 -12.25 -1.66 -13.84
CA ALA A 74 -13.24 -0.97 -14.65
C ALA A 74 -12.96 -1.10 -16.16
N ARG A 75 -11.69 -1.12 -16.57
CA ARG A 75 -11.28 -1.37 -17.97
C ARG A 75 -11.59 -2.81 -18.40
N LYS A 76 -11.27 -3.78 -17.52
CA LYS A 76 -11.58 -5.19 -17.75
C LYS A 76 -13.08 -5.41 -17.97
N ASP A 77 -13.93 -4.75 -17.18
CA ASP A 77 -15.39 -4.82 -17.32
C ASP A 77 -15.88 -4.21 -18.65
N ARG A 78 -15.15 -3.24 -19.22
CA ARG A 78 -15.43 -2.65 -20.54
C ARG A 78 -14.77 -3.40 -21.71
N GLY A 79 -13.99 -4.46 -21.45
CA GLY A 79 -13.24 -5.18 -22.47
C GLY A 79 -12.03 -4.40 -23.04
N GLU A 80 -11.56 -3.37 -22.34
CA GLU A 80 -10.40 -2.59 -22.73
C GLU A 80 -9.09 -3.27 -22.29
N PRO A 81 -7.98 -3.12 -23.05
CA PRO A 81 -6.68 -3.63 -22.63
C PRO A 81 -6.18 -2.94 -21.36
N SER A 82 -5.32 -3.64 -20.61
CA SER A 82 -4.76 -3.10 -19.38
C SER A 82 -3.84 -1.91 -19.67
N PRO A 83 -3.80 -0.90 -18.77
CA PRO A 83 -3.07 0.35 -19.01
C PRO A 83 -1.55 0.17 -19.13
N GLU A 84 -0.99 -0.96 -18.72
CA GLU A 84 0.44 -1.30 -18.90
C GLU A 84 0.77 -1.81 -20.32
N GLN A 85 -0.23 -2.02 -21.18
CA GLN A 85 -0.06 -2.51 -22.56
C GLN A 85 -0.29 -1.42 -23.63
N SER A 86 -0.29 -0.13 -23.24
CA SER A 86 -0.50 1.03 -24.14
C SER A 86 0.74 1.91 -24.27
#